data_AF-Q9U8D2-F1
#
_entry.id   AF-Q9U8D2-F1
#
_cell.length_a   1.000
_cell.length_b   1.000
_cell.length_c   1.000
_cell.angle_alpha   90.00
_cell.angle_beta   90.00
_cell.angle_gamma   90.00
#
_symmetry.space_group_name_H-M   'P 1'
#
loop_
_entity.id
_entity.type
_entity.pdbx_description
1 polymer ?
#
loop_
_entity_poly.entity_id
_entity_poly.type
_entity_poly.pdbx_seq_one_letter_code
_entity_poly.pdbx_strand_id
1 'polypeptide(L)' 'MSRLYAIILIALVFNVVMTITPDMKVEAATCEDCPEHCATQNARAKCDNDKCVCEPK' A
#
# COMPACT_ATOMS: atom_id res chain seq x y z
N MET A 1 25.64 22.31 8.95
CA MET A 1 24.28 21.86 9.32
C MET A 1 23.48 21.36 8.09
N SER A 2 24.07 20.58 7.18
CA SER A 2 23.44 20.30 5.86
C SER A 2 23.02 18.83 5.66
N ARG A 3 23.86 17.86 6.05
CA ARG A 3 23.61 16.43 5.78
C ARG A 3 22.40 15.86 6.54
N LEU A 4 22.25 16.24 7.81
CA LEU A 4 21.15 15.75 8.66
C LEU A 4 19.78 16.22 8.14
N TYR A 5 19.70 17.46 7.63
CA TYR A 5 18.46 18.01 7.09
C TYR A 5 17.99 17.24 5.85
N ALA A 6 18.92 16.86 4.95
CA ALA A 6 18.59 16.05 3.78
C ALA A 6 18.01 14.68 4.15
N ILE A 7 18.58 14.03 5.17
CA ILE A 7 18.11 12.71 5.64
C ILE A 7 16.70 12.83 6.23
N ILE A 8 16.43 13.86 7.03
CA ILE A 8 15.10 14.11 7.62
C ILE A 8 14.06 14.37 6.52
N LEU A 9 14.41 15.15 5.49
CA LEU A 9 13.50 15.38 4.36
C LEU A 9 13.18 14.09 3.61
N ILE A 10 14.17 13.23 3.34
CA ILE A 10 13.94 11.95 2.65
C ILE A 10 13.04 11.04 3.50
N ALA A 11 13.29 10.95 4.81
CA ALA A 11 12.47 10.14 5.71
C ALA A 11 11.02 10.66 5.81
N LEU A 12 10.83 11.99 5.82
CA LEU A 12 9.50 12.60 5.78
C LEU A 12 8.78 12.29 4.48
N VAL A 13 9.45 12.45 3.33
CA VAL A 13 8.87 12.11 2.02
C VAL A 13 8.52 10.62 1.96
N PHE A 14 9.38 9.72 2.47
CA PHE A 14 9.10 8.29 2.49
C PHE A 14 7.92 7.94 3.39
N ASN A 15 7.82 8.55 4.58
CA ASN A 15 6.65 8.37 5.46
C ASN A 15 5.37 8.92 4.84
N VAL A 16 5.43 10.10 4.21
CA VAL A 16 4.28 10.67 3.48
C VAL A 16 3.90 9.76 2.33
N VAL A 17 4.85 9.30 1.50
CA VAL A 17 4.61 8.33 0.42
C VAL A 17 3.95 7.08 0.99
N MET A 18 4.50 6.44 2.03
CA MET A 18 3.87 5.27 2.66
C MET A 18 2.48 5.54 3.23
N THR A 19 2.20 6.76 3.69
CA THR A 19 0.90 7.15 4.26
C THR A 19 -0.12 7.50 3.17
N ILE A 20 0.28 8.14 2.07
CA ILE A 20 -0.57 8.48 0.93
C ILE A 20 -0.72 7.33 -0.06
N THR A 21 0.24 6.40 -0.08
CA THR A 21 0.17 5.10 -0.74
C THR A 21 -0.04 4.01 0.31
N PRO A 22 -1.17 4.00 1.05
CA PRO A 22 -1.49 2.84 1.87
C PRO A 22 -1.67 1.58 1.00
N ASP A 23 -1.81 1.76 -0.32
CA ASP A 23 -2.34 0.74 -1.22
C ASP A 23 -1.41 0.33 -2.37
N MET A 24 -0.22 0.93 -2.57
CA MET A 24 0.64 0.50 -3.70
C MET A 24 1.36 -0.83 -3.45
N LYS A 25 1.32 -1.34 -2.21
CA LYS A 25 1.69 -2.73 -1.91
C LYS A 25 0.60 -3.73 -2.32
N VAL A 26 -0.60 -3.25 -2.68
CA VAL A 26 -1.79 -4.06 -3.03
C VAL A 26 -1.73 -4.55 -4.48
N GLU A 27 -0.98 -3.90 -5.36
CA GLU A 27 -0.85 -4.33 -6.77
C GLU A 27 0.06 -5.54 -6.99
N ALA A 28 0.83 -6.00 -5.99
CA ALA A 28 1.72 -7.15 -6.14
C ALA A 28 1.18 -8.44 -5.53
N ALA A 29 0.07 -8.39 -4.78
CA ALA A 29 -0.61 -9.60 -4.36
C ALA A 29 -1.32 -10.16 -5.59
N THR A 30 -0.73 -11.20 -6.18
CA THR A 30 -1.44 -12.09 -7.11
C THR A 30 -2.81 -12.43 -6.54
N CYS A 31 -3.80 -12.61 -7.40
CA CYS A 31 -5.19 -12.83 -6.98
C CYS A 31 -5.41 -14.01 -6.02
N GLU A 32 -4.41 -14.89 -5.87
CA GLU A 32 -4.37 -15.96 -4.87
C GLU A 32 -4.35 -15.45 -3.40
N ASP A 33 -3.56 -14.43 -3.06
CA ASP A 33 -3.44 -13.91 -1.66
C ASP A 33 -4.39 -12.72 -1.39
N CYS A 34 -4.92 -12.12 -2.47
CA CYS A 34 -5.88 -11.02 -2.41
C CYS A 34 -7.03 -11.18 -1.39
N PRO A 35 -7.75 -12.31 -1.31
CA PRO A 35 -8.80 -12.50 -0.32
C PRO A 35 -8.31 -12.45 1.12
N GLU A 36 -7.15 -13.03 1.43
CA GLU A 36 -6.60 -13.00 2.79
C GLU A 36 -6.18 -11.57 3.17
N HIS A 37 -5.56 -10.84 2.24
CA HIS A 37 -5.18 -9.45 2.44
C HIS A 37 -6.39 -8.54 2.67
N CYS A 38 -7.41 -8.57 1.81
CA CYS A 38 -8.57 -7.71 1.96
C CYS A 38 -9.43 -8.10 3.18
N ALA A 39 -9.45 -9.39 3.56
CA ALA A 39 -10.15 -9.85 4.75
C ALA A 39 -9.63 -9.20 6.04
N THR A 40 -8.31 -8.97 6.16
CA THR A 40 -7.73 -8.25 7.32
C THR A 40 -8.25 -6.82 7.44
N GLN A 41 -8.63 -6.19 6.32
CA GLN A 41 -9.17 -4.84 6.26
C GLN A 41 -10.70 -4.78 6.28
N ASN A 42 -11.39 -5.92 6.48
CA ASN A 42 -12.85 -6.04 6.35
C ASN A 42 -13.38 -5.61 4.96
N ALA A 43 -12.53 -5.65 3.95
CA ALA A 43 -12.85 -5.36 2.56
C ALA A 43 -13.14 -6.66 1.78
N ARG A 44 -13.92 -6.55 0.71
CA ARG A 44 -14.13 -7.60 -0.27
C ARG A 44 -13.00 -7.58 -1.29
N ALA A 45 -12.26 -8.68 -1.37
CA ALA A 45 -11.31 -8.89 -2.45
C ALA A 45 -12.02 -9.11 -3.78
N LYS A 46 -11.54 -8.43 -4.82
CA LYS A 46 -11.91 -8.64 -6.21
C LYS A 46 -10.63 -8.72 -7.04
N CYS A 47 -10.48 -9.80 -7.79
CA CYS A 47 -9.42 -9.89 -8.80
C CYS A 47 -9.93 -9.23 -10.08
N ASP A 48 -9.32 -8.13 -10.50
CA ASP A 48 -9.62 -7.43 -11.75
C ASP A 48 -8.35 -7.37 -12.61
N ASN A 49 -8.34 -8.08 -13.74
CA ASN A 49 -7.22 -8.10 -14.68
C ASN A 49 -5.85 -8.39 -14.01
N ASP A 50 -5.79 -9.48 -13.23
CA ASP A 50 -4.63 -9.92 -12.44
C ASP A 50 -4.24 -9.00 -11.27
N LYS A 51 -5.00 -7.92 -11.04
CA LYS A 51 -4.81 -7.01 -9.91
C LYS A 51 -5.79 -7.34 -8.78
N CYS A 52 -5.28 -7.33 -7.57
CA CYS A 52 -6.11 -7.36 -6.38
C CYS A 52 -6.74 -5.98 -6.12
N VAL A 53 -8.07 -5.93 -6.00
CA VAL A 53 -8.84 -4.74 -5.63
C VAL A 53 -9.59 -5.05 -4.34
N CYS A 54 -9.29 -4.33 -3.26
CA CYS A 54 -10.03 -4.43 -2.01
C CYS A 54 -11.15 -3.40 -1.98
N GLU A 55 -12.39 -3.81 -2.24
CA GLU A 55 -13.56 -2.92 -2.11
C GLU A 55 -14.08 -2.93 -0.66
N PRO A 56 -14.35 -1.77 -0.03
CA PRO A 56 -15.03 -1.76 1.28
C PRO A 56 -16.40 -2.45 1.17
N LYS A 57 -16.82 -3.15 2.23
CA LYS A 57 -18.16 -3.75 2.30
C LYS A 57 -19.27 -2.71 2.38
#